data_AF-A0AB73R7Y4-F1
#
_entry.id   AF-A0AB73R7Y4-F1
#
_cell.length_a   1.000
_cell.length_b   1.000
_cell.length_c   1.000
_cell.angle_alpha   90.00
_cell.angle_beta   90.00
_cell.angle_gamma   90.00
#
_symmetry.space_group_name_H-M   'P 1'
#
loop_
_entity.id
_entity.type
_entity.pdbx_description
1 polymer ?
#
loop_
_entity_poly.entity_id
_entity_poly.type
_entity_poly.pdbx_seq_one_letter_code
_entity_poly.pdbx_strand_id
1 'polypeptide(L)'
;MEIMNKILSDFADINADEYVSNYYELSIMSENKKDNIFELAKKATYATNNDTLELIHLKEWKKEFLICQYPNGESSWFGKIPYGYDLNGLTSKEYIIEQLLNVFKQEPDEVYWIKLDPGGYYACCYEEYLFKTNKGIYFFSMQVHD
;
A
#
# COMPACT_ATOMS: atom_id res chain seq x y z
N MET A 1 12.78 7.50 1.02
CA MET A 1 11.31 7.66 0.89
C MET A 1 10.98 8.40 -0.39
N GLU A 2 11.62 9.53 -0.68
CA GLU A 2 11.44 10.31 -1.93
C GLU A 2 11.54 9.47 -3.21
N ILE A 3 12.60 8.67 -3.36
CA ILE A 3 12.75 7.78 -4.53
C ILE A 3 11.57 6.80 -4.63
N MET A 4 11.18 6.16 -3.52
CA MET A 4 10.07 5.22 -3.51
C MET A 4 8.75 5.89 -3.88
N ASN A 5 8.45 7.06 -3.32
CA ASN A 5 7.22 7.79 -3.65
C ASN A 5 7.23 8.31 -5.09
N LYS A 6 8.40 8.62 -5.67
CA LYS A 6 8.50 8.88 -7.10
C LYS A 6 8.14 7.64 -7.93
N ILE A 7 8.67 6.47 -7.58
CA ILE A 7 8.35 5.21 -8.26
C ILE A 7 6.85 4.95 -8.19
N LEU A 8 6.27 5.06 -7.00
CA LEU A 8 4.84 4.89 -6.76
C LEU A 8 3.99 5.88 -7.57
N SER A 9 4.39 7.16 -7.62
CA SER A 9 3.73 8.17 -8.44
C SER A 9 3.79 7.84 -9.93
N ASP A 10 4.96 7.45 -10.44
CA ASP A 10 5.10 7.10 -11.86
C ASP A 10 4.20 5.90 -12.23
N PHE A 11 4.07 4.92 -11.33
CA PHE A 11 3.14 3.79 -11.49
C PHE A 11 1.67 4.21 -11.40
N ALA A 12 1.32 5.09 -10.46
CA ALA A 12 -0.04 5.62 -10.33
C ALA A 12 -0.45 6.38 -11.60
N ASP A 13 0.40 7.30 -12.08
CA ASP A 13 0.14 8.17 -13.22
C ASP A 13 -0.11 7.38 -14.52
N ILE A 14 0.69 6.36 -14.80
CA ILE A 14 0.53 5.58 -16.04
C ILE A 14 -0.70 4.67 -16.01
N ASN A 15 -1.12 4.25 -14.82
CA ASN A 15 -2.28 3.37 -14.61
C ASN A 15 -3.60 4.14 -14.41
N ALA A 16 -3.56 5.47 -14.34
CA ALA A 16 -4.75 6.31 -14.43
C ALA A 16 -5.38 6.29 -15.85
N ASP A 17 -6.65 6.68 -15.93
CA ASP A 17 -7.42 6.84 -17.17
C ASP A 17 -8.32 8.10 -17.11
N GLU A 18 -9.03 8.44 -18.19
CA GLU A 18 -9.78 9.70 -18.37
C GLU A 18 -10.70 10.08 -17.19
N TYR A 19 -11.24 9.09 -16.49
CA TYR A 19 -12.14 9.24 -15.34
C TYR A 19 -11.70 8.41 -14.14
N VAL A 20 -10.44 7.95 -14.11
CA VAL A 20 -9.94 7.07 -13.04
C VAL A 20 -8.57 7.58 -12.60
N SER A 21 -8.45 8.01 -11.35
CA SER A 21 -7.21 8.50 -10.77
C SER A 21 -6.64 7.49 -9.79
N ASN A 22 -5.36 7.18 -9.94
CA ASN A 22 -4.64 6.32 -9.00
C ASN A 22 -3.79 7.16 -8.06
N TYR A 23 -3.68 6.75 -6.80
CA TYR A 23 -2.83 7.41 -5.80
C TYR A 23 -2.13 6.37 -4.94
N TYR A 24 -0.79 6.32 -5.03
CA TYR A 24 0.05 5.40 -4.27
C TYR A 24 1.02 6.16 -3.38
N GLU A 25 1.16 5.76 -2.13
CA GLU A 25 2.03 6.45 -1.18
C GLU A 25 2.68 5.47 -0.20
N LEU A 26 3.94 5.72 0.13
CA LEU A 26 4.60 5.20 1.33
C LEU A 26 4.95 6.36 2.27
N SER A 27 4.47 6.30 3.50
CA SER A 27 4.77 7.28 4.54
C SER A 27 5.22 6.60 5.84
N ILE A 28 5.91 7.34 6.71
CA ILE A 28 6.25 6.87 8.06
C ILE A 28 5.19 7.40 9.03
N MET A 29 4.51 6.49 9.73
CA MET A 29 3.47 6.84 10.69
C MET A 29 4.03 7.08 12.08
N SER A 30 5.07 6.35 12.44
CA SER A 30 5.81 6.51 13.69
C SER A 30 7.22 5.96 13.56
N GLU A 31 8.20 6.64 14.15
CA GLU A 31 9.56 6.11 14.33
C GLU A 31 9.65 5.12 15.50
N ASN A 32 8.64 5.09 16.38
CA ASN A 32 8.57 4.18 17.51
C ASN A 32 7.72 2.95 17.19
N LYS A 33 8.39 1.81 16.99
CA LYS A 33 7.70 0.53 16.70
C LYS A 33 6.84 -0.03 17.84
N LYS A 34 6.87 0.57 19.04
CA LYS A 34 6.00 0.19 20.16
C LYS A 34 4.67 0.93 20.17
N ASP A 35 4.48 1.91 19.29
CA ASP A 35 3.22 2.63 19.21
C ASP A 35 2.07 1.70 18.84
N ASN A 36 0.87 2.05 19.31
CA ASN A 36 -0.32 1.23 19.10
C ASN A 36 -0.67 1.22 17.60
N ILE A 37 -0.47 0.06 16.97
CA ILE A 37 -0.67 -0.09 15.53
C ILE A 37 -2.12 0.13 15.10
N PHE A 38 -3.09 -0.18 15.97
CA PHE A 38 -4.50 0.05 15.69
C PHE A 38 -4.84 1.54 15.64
N GLU A 39 -4.29 2.33 16.56
CA GLU A 39 -4.45 3.79 16.55
C GLU A 39 -3.75 4.44 15.35
N LEU A 40 -2.59 3.92 14.96
CA LEU A 40 -1.91 4.37 13.75
C LEU A 40 -2.71 4.06 12.48
N ALA A 41 -3.31 2.88 12.39
CA ALA A 41 -4.20 2.52 11.29
C ALA A 41 -5.41 3.46 11.21
N LYS A 42 -6.10 3.67 12.33
CA LYS A 42 -7.25 4.58 12.41
C LYS A 42 -6.89 6.00 11.96
N LYS A 43 -5.71 6.49 12.34
CA LYS A 43 -5.20 7.79 11.93
C LYS A 43 -4.85 7.83 10.43
N ALA A 44 -4.20 6.79 9.90
CA ALA A 44 -3.77 6.72 8.51
C ALA A 44 -4.96 6.72 7.55
N THR A 45 -6.01 5.97 7.88
CA THR A 45 -7.18 5.80 7.01
C THR A 45 -8.29 6.82 7.30
N TYR A 46 -8.07 7.77 8.21
CA TYR A 46 -9.08 8.72 8.68
C TYR A 46 -10.38 8.07 9.18
N ALA A 47 -10.29 6.83 9.68
CA ALA A 47 -11.47 6.07 10.10
C ALA A 47 -12.17 6.74 11.29
N THR A 48 -13.47 6.94 11.11
CA THR A 48 -14.40 7.49 12.09
C THR A 48 -14.99 6.38 12.96
N ASN A 49 -15.87 6.74 13.91
CA ASN A 49 -16.53 5.76 14.78
C ASN A 49 -17.65 4.99 14.07
N ASN A 50 -18.04 5.40 12.85
CA ASN A 50 -19.04 4.69 12.05
C ASN A 50 -18.41 3.63 11.13
N ASP A 51 -17.08 3.67 10.98
CA ASP A 51 -16.35 2.77 10.10
C ASP A 51 -15.92 1.52 10.86
N THR A 52 -15.84 0.39 10.16
CA THR A 52 -15.25 -0.82 10.70
C THR A 52 -13.82 -0.95 10.20
N LEU A 53 -12.85 -0.94 11.11
CA LEU A 53 -11.44 -1.14 10.80
C LEU A 53 -10.96 -2.46 11.38
N GLU A 54 -10.47 -3.35 10.51
CA GLU A 54 -9.84 -4.62 10.86
C GLU A 54 -8.37 -4.62 10.44
N LEU A 55 -7.50 -5.13 11.32
CA LEU A 55 -6.08 -5.34 11.04
C LEU A 55 -5.78 -6.84 10.91
N ILE A 56 -5.48 -7.27 9.70
CA ILE A 56 -5.20 -8.67 9.39
C ILE A 56 -3.67 -8.85 9.36
N HIS A 57 -3.14 -9.60 10.33
CA HIS A 57 -1.70 -9.91 10.37
C HIS A 57 -1.33 -10.92 9.28
N LEU A 58 -0.42 -10.53 8.39
CA LEU A 58 0.03 -11.34 7.26
C LEU A 58 1.24 -12.19 7.67
N LYS A 59 1.07 -13.51 7.69
CA LYS A 59 2.12 -14.46 8.11
C LYS A 59 3.17 -14.70 7.04
N GLU A 60 2.75 -14.65 5.77
CA GLU A 60 3.58 -14.77 4.59
C GLU A 60 3.38 -13.54 3.71
N TRP A 61 3.62 -12.36 4.29
CA TRP A 61 3.21 -11.06 3.75
C TRP A 61 3.54 -10.85 2.27
N LYS A 62 4.69 -11.32 1.78
CA LYS A 62 5.06 -11.18 0.36
C LYS A 62 4.09 -11.95 -0.54
N LYS A 63 3.78 -13.21 -0.19
CA LYS A 63 2.83 -14.02 -0.95
C LYS A 63 1.44 -13.41 -0.87
N GLU A 64 1.04 -12.95 0.31
CA GLU A 64 -0.28 -12.36 0.54
C GLU A 64 -0.43 -11.00 -0.17
N PHE A 65 0.63 -10.18 -0.25
CA PHE A 65 0.67 -8.90 -0.96
C PHE A 65 0.54 -9.06 -2.48
N LEU A 66 1.10 -10.14 -3.03
CA LEU A 66 0.96 -10.47 -4.45
C LEU A 66 -0.50 -10.85 -4.81
N ILE A 67 -1.29 -11.31 -3.84
CA ILE A 67 -2.71 -11.58 -4.04
C ILE A 67 -3.46 -10.25 -4.02
N CYS A 68 -3.92 -9.81 -5.19
CA CYS A 68 -4.81 -8.66 -5.28
C CYS A 68 -6.14 -8.97 -4.61
N GLN A 69 -6.51 -8.18 -3.59
CA GLN A 69 -7.72 -8.43 -2.80
C GLN A 69 -9.00 -8.01 -3.56
N TYR A 70 -8.85 -7.15 -4.56
CA TYR A 70 -9.95 -6.68 -5.41
C TYR A 70 -9.92 -7.34 -6.79
N PRO A 71 -11.05 -7.83 -7.31
CA PRO A 71 -11.14 -8.32 -8.68
C PRO A 71 -10.68 -7.23 -9.66
N ASN A 72 -9.78 -7.56 -10.59
CA ASN A 72 -9.14 -6.64 -11.53
C ASN A 72 -8.25 -5.55 -10.90
N GLY A 73 -8.03 -5.53 -9.59
CA GLY A 73 -7.20 -4.51 -8.95
C GLY A 73 -5.75 -4.53 -9.45
N GLU A 74 -5.20 -5.69 -9.80
CA GLU A 74 -3.85 -5.77 -10.37
C GLU A 74 -3.76 -5.08 -11.74
N SER A 75 -4.77 -5.23 -12.60
CA SER A 75 -4.82 -4.48 -13.86
C SER A 75 -5.04 -2.99 -13.65
N SER A 76 -5.86 -2.61 -12.66
CA SER A 76 -6.14 -1.20 -12.36
C SER A 76 -4.97 -0.50 -11.69
N TRP A 77 -4.18 -1.20 -10.86
CA TRP A 77 -3.06 -0.63 -10.13
C TRP A 77 -1.72 -0.78 -10.86
N PHE A 78 -1.54 -1.86 -11.60
CA PHE A 78 -0.23 -2.27 -12.10
C PHE A 78 -0.27 -2.84 -13.52
N GLY A 79 -1.35 -2.62 -14.27
CA GLY A 79 -1.53 -3.14 -15.63
C GLY A 79 -0.55 -2.55 -16.66
N LYS A 80 -0.01 -1.36 -16.39
CA LYS A 80 0.99 -0.67 -17.21
C LYS A 80 2.26 -0.41 -16.40
N ILE A 81 3.41 -0.53 -17.06
CA ILE A 81 4.73 -0.24 -16.50
C ILE A 81 5.16 1.14 -16.99
N PRO A 82 5.63 2.05 -16.11
CA PRO A 82 6.09 3.36 -16.55
C PRO A 82 7.34 3.26 -17.43
N TYR A 83 7.47 4.18 -18.39
CA TYR A 83 8.61 4.20 -19.30
C TYR A 83 9.94 4.36 -18.55
N GLY A 84 10.96 3.59 -18.95
CA GLY A 84 12.31 3.65 -18.37
C GLY A 84 12.53 2.77 -17.14
N TYR A 85 11.50 2.05 -16.67
CA TYR A 85 11.63 1.05 -15.61
C TYR A 85 11.97 -0.32 -16.21
N ASP A 86 13.09 -0.88 -15.78
CA ASP A 86 13.45 -2.29 -16.04
C ASP A 86 13.14 -3.11 -14.78
N LEU A 87 12.14 -3.98 -14.88
CA LEU A 87 11.72 -4.84 -13.77
C LEU A 87 12.57 -6.11 -13.65
N ASN A 88 13.55 -6.34 -14.53
CA ASN A 88 14.43 -7.51 -14.51
C ASN A 88 13.68 -8.87 -14.46
N GLY A 89 12.51 -8.95 -15.10
CA GLY A 89 11.68 -10.15 -15.14
C GLY A 89 10.70 -10.30 -13.97
N LEU A 90 10.65 -9.35 -13.04
CA LEU A 90 9.66 -9.29 -11.97
C LEU A 90 8.31 -8.76 -12.47
N THR A 91 7.23 -9.15 -11.81
CA THR A 91 5.96 -8.44 -11.87
C THR A 91 6.07 -7.07 -11.21
N SER A 92 5.15 -6.16 -11.53
CA SER A 92 5.09 -4.83 -10.90
C SER A 92 5.01 -4.92 -9.37
N LYS A 93 4.17 -5.80 -8.80
CA LYS A 93 4.06 -5.97 -7.35
C LYS A 93 5.33 -6.57 -6.73
N GLU A 94 5.99 -7.54 -7.39
CA GLU A 94 7.29 -8.04 -6.94
C GLU A 94 8.36 -6.96 -6.94
N TYR A 95 8.40 -6.12 -7.98
CA TYR A 95 9.28 -4.96 -8.02
C TYR A 95 8.99 -3.98 -6.88
N ILE A 96 7.71 -3.69 -6.59
CA ILE A 96 7.31 -2.86 -5.44
C ILE A 96 7.78 -3.47 -4.12
N ILE A 97 7.67 -4.79 -3.93
CA ILE A 97 8.23 -5.49 -2.76
C ILE A 97 9.73 -5.22 -2.62
N GLU A 98 10.50 -5.36 -3.71
CA GLU A 98 11.94 -5.06 -3.68
C GLU A 98 12.23 -3.61 -3.31
N GLN A 99 11.48 -2.66 -3.86
CA GLN A 99 11.66 -1.24 -3.54
C GLN A 99 11.30 -0.93 -2.08
N LEU A 100 10.24 -1.55 -1.52
CA LEU A 100 9.90 -1.45 -0.10
C LEU A 100 11.04 -1.98 0.78
N LEU A 101 11.55 -3.17 0.49
CA LEU A 101 12.69 -3.75 1.21
C LEU A 101 13.95 -2.88 1.10
N ASN A 102 14.17 -2.23 -0.05
CA ASN A 102 15.25 -1.26 -0.23
C ASN A 102 15.09 -0.01 0.63
N VAL A 103 13.86 0.44 0.91
CA VAL A 103 13.59 1.53 1.85
C VAL A 103 13.83 1.07 3.29
N PHE A 104 13.26 -0.07 3.68
CA PHE A 104 13.35 -0.59 5.03
C PHE A 104 14.78 -1.01 5.41
N LYS A 105 15.54 -1.52 4.44
CA LYS A 105 16.86 -2.17 4.57
C LYS A 105 16.83 -3.47 5.38
N GLN A 106 15.68 -4.14 5.42
CA GLN A 106 15.42 -5.41 6.12
C GLN A 106 14.03 -5.96 5.74
N GLU A 107 13.74 -7.17 6.20
CA GLU A 107 12.36 -7.67 6.30
C GLU A 107 11.59 -6.95 7.41
N PRO A 108 10.30 -6.61 7.20
CA PRO A 108 9.43 -6.17 8.28
C PRO A 108 9.31 -7.21 9.40
N ASP A 109 9.25 -6.75 10.65
CA ASP A 109 8.98 -7.58 11.83
C ASP A 109 7.56 -8.15 11.76
N GLU A 110 6.59 -7.31 11.40
CA GLU A 110 5.16 -7.62 11.28
C GLU A 110 4.58 -6.82 10.10
N VAL A 111 3.63 -7.39 9.38
CA VAL A 111 2.89 -6.69 8.31
C VAL A 111 1.41 -6.89 8.51
N TYR A 112 0.65 -5.80 8.46
CA TYR A 112 -0.80 -5.82 8.61
C TYR A 112 -1.46 -5.28 7.36
N TRP A 113 -2.42 -6.01 6.82
CA TRP A 113 -3.36 -5.47 5.85
C TRP A 113 -4.48 -4.75 6.61
N ILE A 114 -4.79 -3.53 6.20
CA ILE A 114 -5.89 -2.74 6.75
C ILE A 114 -7.12 -2.99 5.89
N LYS A 115 -8.15 -3.56 6.51
CA LYS A 115 -9.47 -3.69 5.91
C LYS A 115 -10.40 -2.67 6.58
N LEU A 116 -10.66 -1.59 5.87
CA LEU A 116 -11.64 -0.59 6.25
C LEU A 116 -12.97 -0.91 5.55
N ASP A 117 -14.08 -0.75 6.26
CA ASP A 117 -15.44 -0.70 5.70
C ASP A 117 -16.06 0.64 6.13
N PRO A 118 -16.19 1.62 5.20
CA PRO A 118 -16.60 2.98 5.53
C PRO A 118 -18.11 3.15 5.78
N GLY A 119 -18.88 2.06 5.93
CA GLY A 119 -20.29 2.11 6.35
C GLY A 119 -21.25 2.87 5.40
N GLY A 120 -20.80 3.24 4.19
CA GLY A 120 -21.52 4.06 3.22
C GLY A 120 -20.97 3.92 1.79
N TYR A 121 -21.53 4.67 0.82
CA TYR A 121 -21.09 4.64 -0.59
C TYR A 121 -19.73 5.34 -0.72
N TYR A 122 -18.68 4.57 -0.99
CA TYR A 122 -17.32 5.06 -1.23
C TYR A 122 -16.89 4.62 -2.64
N ALA A 123 -16.73 5.58 -3.56
CA ALA A 123 -16.35 5.33 -4.96
C ALA A 123 -14.83 5.18 -5.13
N CYS A 124 -14.19 4.47 -4.21
CA CYS A 124 -12.75 4.25 -4.22
C CYS A 124 -12.44 2.81 -3.82
N CYS A 125 -11.53 2.19 -4.58
CA CYS A 125 -10.91 0.92 -4.24
C CYS A 125 -9.53 1.19 -3.64
N TYR A 126 -9.24 0.61 -2.48
CA TYR A 126 -7.96 0.80 -1.80
C TYR A 126 -7.38 -0.51 -1.28
N GLU A 127 -6.06 -0.60 -1.26
CA GLU A 127 -5.31 -1.68 -0.64
C GLU A 127 -4.20 -1.06 0.21
N GLU A 128 -4.29 -1.22 1.54
CA GLU A 128 -3.50 -0.46 2.49
C GLU A 128 -2.82 -1.35 3.52
N TYR A 129 -1.57 -1.03 3.84
CA TYR A 129 -0.72 -1.89 4.66
C TYR A 129 0.06 -1.08 5.70
N LEU A 130 0.27 -1.70 6.86
CA LEU A 130 1.23 -1.24 7.86
C LEU A 130 2.41 -2.20 7.93
N PHE A 131 3.61 -1.66 7.74
CA PHE A 131 4.86 -2.39 7.85
C PHE A 131 5.59 -1.97 9.12
N LYS A 132 5.71 -2.88 10.08
CA LYS A 132 6.49 -2.65 11.29
C LYS A 132 7.92 -3.07 11.05
N THR A 133 8.84 -2.16 11.33
CA THR A 133 10.27 -2.33 11.04
C THR A 133 11.11 -1.84 12.22
N ASN A 134 12.42 -2.10 12.22
CA ASN A 134 13.36 -1.53 13.18
C ASN A 134 13.46 0.02 13.14
N LYS A 135 13.06 0.68 12.04
CA LYS A 135 13.12 2.14 11.87
C LYS A 135 11.80 2.84 12.17
N GLY A 136 10.73 2.07 12.36
CA GLY A 136 9.39 2.62 12.55
C GLY A 136 8.30 1.78 11.91
N ILE A 137 7.09 2.32 11.96
CA ILE A 137 5.88 1.78 11.35
C ILE A 137 5.59 2.62 10.12
N TYR A 138 5.60 1.98 8.96
CA TYR A 138 5.31 2.61 7.67
C TYR A 138 3.89 2.28 7.24
N PHE A 139 3.23 3.24 6.62
CA PHE A 139 1.94 3.06 5.96
C PHE A 139 2.14 3.11 4.46
N PHE A 140 1.61 2.11 3.78
CA PHE A 140 1.60 2.00 2.34
C PHE A 140 0.15 1.96 1.86
N SER A 141 -0.23 2.87 0.98
CA SER A 141 -1.59 2.97 0.46
C SER A 141 -1.55 2.90 -1.06
N MET A 142 -2.45 2.11 -1.64
CA MET A 142 -2.75 2.11 -3.06
C MET A 142 -4.24 2.38 -3.24
N GLN A 143 -4.59 3.48 -3.89
CA GLN A 143 -5.98 3.90 -4.08
C GLN A 143 -6.28 4.10 -5.57
N VAL A 144 -7.51 3.79 -5.95
CA VAL A 144 -8.12 4.10 -7.26
C VAL A 144 -9.41 4.84 -6.98
N HIS A 145 -9.57 6.01 -7.58
CA HIS A 145 -10.74 6.87 -7.47
C HIS A 145 -11.41 7.00 -8.84
N ASP A 146 -12.73 6.89 -8.88
CA ASP A 146 -13.56 7.30 -10.03
C ASP A 146 -13.82 8.82 -10.04
#